data_AF-A0A841RH52-F1
#
_entry.id   AF-A0A841RH52-F1
#
_cell.length_a   1.000
_cell.length_b   1.000
_cell.length_c   1.000
_cell.angle_alpha   90.00
_cell.angle_beta   90.00
_cell.angle_gamma   90.00
#
_symmetry.space_group_name_H-M   'P 1'
#
loop_
_entity.id
_entity.type
_entity.pdbx_description
1 polymer ?
#
loop_
_entity_poly.entity_id
_entity_poly.type
_entity_poly.pdbx_seq_one_letter_code
_entity_poly.pdbx_strand_id
1 'polypeptide(L)'
;MKKILILLLSFISVYLFSEEFKMKYWGTVYLTDMNISYVNVRQDPSLSGKKIDQYHIGQNIRVSGVSMEEETIDNHTGYWVRVNKIDEDKSKIYPLYDGTGWLWSKFINEISDIKPSQITFKEYIQPTSRRNGKLILNINHNGDKREVEVYPHKEPSQNYYTFVWADDMPEFMYYDIPGTYIWYPNDNTIEHVTYYGNEMESAWCIISDDREYLIQDHGTSPGSRGVTIKDIETGEYIFRGSYFRNLNLSGNEIEICYVVSNWNINKGRIDQETMNYYEEYISQNEKPNDSSFIYDVVVKYKYNFITKERIFLSSNYEPFQ
;
A
#
# COMPACT_ATOMS: atom_id res chain seq x y z
N MET A 1 -43.13 1.56 -35.53
CA MET A 1 -42.24 0.46 -35.07
C MET A 1 -40.75 0.82 -35.05
N LYS A 2 -40.14 1.35 -36.12
CA LYS A 2 -38.69 1.70 -36.12
C LYS A 2 -38.24 2.72 -35.05
N LYS A 3 -39.07 3.71 -34.70
CA LYS A 3 -38.74 4.71 -33.65
C LYS A 3 -38.77 4.15 -32.23
N ILE A 4 -39.60 3.12 -31.98
CA ILE A 4 -39.67 2.44 -30.67
C ILE A 4 -38.45 1.54 -30.48
N LEU A 5 -37.96 0.92 -31.55
CA LEU A 5 -36.77 0.06 -31.51
C LEU A 5 -35.48 0.84 -31.24
N ILE A 6 -35.34 2.05 -31.79
CA ILE A 6 -34.19 2.94 -31.52
C ILE A 6 -34.24 3.46 -30.09
N LEU A 7 -35.42 3.83 -29.57
CA LEU A 7 -35.61 4.21 -28.17
C LEU A 7 -35.31 3.05 -27.22
N LEU A 8 -35.74 1.82 -27.55
CA LEU A 8 -35.39 0.62 -26.81
C LEU A 8 -33.89 0.34 -26.87
N LEU A 9 -33.23 0.50 -28.02
CA LEU A 9 -31.78 0.30 -28.16
C LEU A 9 -30.96 1.37 -27.44
N SER A 10 -31.44 2.61 -27.38
CA SER A 10 -30.83 3.66 -26.53
C SER A 10 -31.14 3.48 -25.04
N PHE A 11 -32.27 2.85 -24.68
CA PHE A 11 -32.58 2.42 -23.30
C PHE A 11 -31.75 1.19 -22.90
N ILE A 12 -31.50 0.28 -23.85
CA ILE A 12 -30.68 -0.91 -23.68
C ILE A 12 -29.19 -0.53 -23.70
N SER A 13 -28.77 0.54 -24.35
CA SER A 13 -27.40 1.07 -24.19
C SER A 13 -27.18 1.80 -22.86
N VAL A 14 -28.22 1.97 -22.02
CA VAL A 14 -28.09 2.19 -20.57
C VAL A 14 -27.99 0.84 -19.85
N TYR A 15 -27.40 -0.17 -20.50
CA TYR A 15 -27.00 -1.42 -19.88
C TYR A 15 -26.03 -1.06 -18.76
N LEU A 16 -26.57 -1.06 -17.54
CA LEU A 16 -25.94 -1.30 -16.26
C LEU A 16 -24.46 -1.64 -16.44
N PHE A 17 -23.58 -0.64 -16.22
CA PHE A 17 -22.13 -0.83 -16.21
C PHE A 17 -21.71 -1.51 -14.90
N SER A 18 -22.47 -2.50 -14.44
CA SER A 18 -22.30 -3.12 -13.13
C SER A 18 -21.91 -4.57 -13.32
N GLU A 19 -20.62 -4.86 -13.17
CA GLU A 19 -20.11 -6.23 -13.33
C GLU A 19 -18.89 -6.50 -12.46
N GLU A 20 -18.80 -7.73 -11.98
CA GLU A 20 -17.55 -8.26 -11.43
C GLU A 20 -16.55 -8.49 -12.56
N PHE A 21 -15.35 -7.96 -12.39
CA PHE A 21 -14.29 -8.06 -13.37
C PHE A 21 -13.06 -8.70 -12.75
N LYS A 22 -12.73 -9.90 -13.23
CA LYS A 22 -11.52 -10.61 -12.82
C LYS A 22 -10.31 -10.07 -13.59
N MET A 23 -9.41 -9.39 -12.88
CA MET A 23 -8.16 -8.94 -13.47
C MET A 23 -7.21 -10.13 -13.70
N LYS A 24 -6.43 -10.09 -14.80
CA LYS A 24 -5.63 -11.23 -15.29
C LYS A 24 -4.58 -11.75 -14.28
N TYR A 25 -4.02 -10.87 -13.44
CA TYR A 25 -2.96 -11.19 -12.49
C TYR A 25 -3.24 -10.68 -11.06
N TRP A 26 -4.45 -10.17 -10.83
CA TRP A 26 -4.78 -9.40 -9.63
C TRP A 26 -6.16 -9.78 -9.11
N GLY A 27 -6.62 -9.07 -8.09
CA GLY A 27 -7.92 -9.27 -7.47
C GLY A 27 -9.09 -9.08 -8.44
N THR A 28 -10.27 -9.45 -7.96
CA THR A 28 -11.54 -9.16 -8.63
C THR A 28 -12.03 -7.79 -8.19
N VAL A 29 -12.27 -6.90 -9.14
CA VAL A 29 -12.86 -5.58 -8.90
C VAL A 29 -14.34 -5.59 -9.31
N TYR A 30 -15.10 -4.61 -8.84
CA TYR A 30 -16.46 -4.38 -9.33
C TYR A 30 -16.50 -3.08 -10.13
N LEU A 31 -16.91 -3.17 -11.39
CA LEU A 31 -17.08 -2.01 -12.25
C LEU A 31 -18.50 -1.48 -12.02
N THR A 32 -18.65 -0.17 -11.85
CA THR A 32 -19.94 0.51 -11.65
C THR A 32 -19.82 1.99 -11.97
N ASP A 33 -20.84 2.78 -11.69
CA ASP A 33 -20.85 4.22 -11.86
C ASP A 33 -21.45 4.96 -10.65
N MET A 34 -21.26 6.27 -10.66
CA MET A 34 -21.76 7.18 -9.64
C MET A 34 -23.24 7.52 -9.86
N ASN A 35 -24.02 7.56 -8.77
CA ASN A 35 -25.45 7.89 -8.83
C ASN A 35 -25.78 9.37 -8.56
N ILE A 36 -24.79 10.16 -8.13
CA ILE A 36 -24.94 11.57 -7.78
C ILE A 36 -23.67 12.36 -8.14
N SER A 37 -23.82 13.67 -8.32
CA SER A 37 -22.71 14.58 -8.66
C SER A 37 -22.09 15.27 -7.45
N TYR A 38 -20.86 15.76 -7.64
CA TYR A 38 -20.11 16.58 -6.68
C TYR A 38 -19.75 15.83 -5.39
N VAL A 39 -19.48 14.54 -5.52
CA VAL A 39 -19.10 13.69 -4.40
C VAL A 39 -17.59 13.79 -4.19
N ASN A 40 -17.18 14.23 -3.01
CA ASN A 40 -15.75 14.31 -2.69
C ASN A 40 -15.20 12.91 -2.44
N VAL A 41 -14.15 12.56 -3.17
CA VAL A 41 -13.32 11.39 -2.91
C VAL A 41 -12.37 11.72 -1.78
N ARG A 42 -12.28 10.82 -0.81
CA ARG A 42 -11.48 10.97 0.41
C ARG A 42 -10.21 10.12 0.35
N GLN A 43 -9.14 10.59 0.97
CA GLN A 43 -7.91 9.80 1.14
C GLN A 43 -8.11 8.60 2.08
N ASP A 44 -8.99 8.77 3.07
CA ASP A 44 -9.35 7.78 4.09
C ASP A 44 -10.86 7.51 4.09
N PRO A 45 -11.30 6.34 4.56
CA PRO A 45 -12.73 6.03 4.73
C PRO A 45 -13.32 6.78 5.93
N SER A 46 -13.38 8.11 5.84
CA SER A 46 -13.92 8.97 6.89
C SER A 46 -14.34 10.34 6.34
N LEU A 47 -15.33 10.95 6.99
CA LEU A 47 -15.74 12.34 6.73
C LEU A 47 -14.65 13.37 7.07
N SER A 48 -13.76 13.05 8.02
CA SER A 48 -12.59 13.88 8.37
C SER A 48 -11.44 13.71 7.38
N GLY A 49 -11.43 12.64 6.59
CA GLY A 49 -10.38 12.35 5.62
C GLY A 49 -10.17 13.49 4.62
N LYS A 50 -8.93 13.69 4.19
CA LYS A 50 -8.58 14.73 3.21
C LYS A 50 -9.34 14.51 1.90
N LYS A 51 -9.87 15.59 1.31
CA LYS A 51 -10.48 15.56 -0.02
C LYS A 51 -9.37 15.55 -1.07
N ILE A 52 -9.37 14.54 -1.94
CA ILE A 52 -8.33 14.35 -2.94
C ILE A 52 -8.84 14.47 -4.38
N ASP A 53 -10.13 14.24 -4.59
CA ASP A 53 -10.78 14.37 -5.90
C ASP A 53 -12.30 14.61 -5.74
N GLN A 54 -13.00 14.81 -6.85
CA GLN A 54 -14.45 14.95 -6.90
C GLN A 54 -15.04 14.22 -8.11
N TYR A 55 -16.02 13.35 -7.85
CA TYR A 55 -16.71 12.58 -8.90
C TYR A 55 -18.11 13.11 -9.20
N HIS A 56 -18.58 12.81 -10.43
CA HIS A 56 -19.86 13.26 -10.98
C HIS A 56 -20.76 12.08 -11.32
N ILE A 57 -22.06 12.33 -11.46
CA ILE A 57 -23.03 11.28 -11.85
C ILE A 57 -22.65 10.63 -13.19
N GLY A 58 -22.82 9.31 -13.29
CA GLY A 58 -22.45 8.52 -14.48
C GLY A 58 -20.94 8.38 -14.70
N GLN A 59 -20.10 8.89 -13.79
CA GLN A 59 -18.67 8.63 -13.83
C GLN A 59 -18.43 7.15 -13.57
N ASN A 60 -17.84 6.46 -14.53
CA ASN A 60 -17.42 5.07 -14.36
C ASN A 60 -16.30 5.00 -13.34
N ILE A 61 -16.47 4.08 -12.41
CA ILE A 61 -15.53 3.79 -11.34
C ILE A 61 -15.33 2.28 -11.24
N ARG A 62 -14.19 1.90 -10.67
CA ARG A 62 -13.99 0.55 -10.16
C ARG A 62 -13.97 0.59 -8.65
N VAL A 63 -14.51 -0.44 -8.05
CA VAL A 63 -14.47 -0.72 -6.61
C VAL A 63 -13.44 -1.81 -6.35
N SER A 64 -12.53 -1.55 -5.42
CA SER A 64 -11.39 -2.42 -5.10
C SER A 64 -11.19 -2.61 -3.60
N GLY A 65 -12.28 -2.56 -2.84
CA GLY A 65 -12.28 -2.79 -1.40
C GLY A 65 -13.39 -2.03 -0.69
N VAL A 66 -13.58 -2.37 0.58
CA VAL A 66 -14.58 -1.78 1.47
C VAL A 66 -13.99 -1.57 2.86
N SER A 67 -14.50 -0.60 3.62
CA SER A 67 -14.07 -0.35 4.99
C SER A 67 -14.52 -1.47 5.92
N MET A 68 -13.83 -1.61 7.05
CA MET A 68 -14.17 -2.58 8.08
C MET A 68 -15.43 -2.19 8.85
N GLU A 69 -15.62 -0.89 9.12
CA GLU A 69 -16.66 -0.40 10.01
C GLU A 69 -17.94 0.00 9.25
N GLU A 70 -19.08 -0.41 9.80
CA GLU A 70 -20.40 0.03 9.38
C GLU A 70 -20.70 1.38 10.06
N GLU A 71 -21.01 2.40 9.26
CA GLU A 71 -21.37 3.72 9.77
C GLU A 71 -22.77 4.13 9.32
N THR A 72 -23.35 5.12 9.99
CA THR A 72 -24.60 5.76 9.55
C THR A 72 -24.35 7.23 9.23
N ILE A 73 -24.38 7.58 7.95
CA ILE A 73 -24.12 8.94 7.44
C ILE A 73 -25.29 9.42 6.59
N ASP A 74 -25.90 10.54 7.00
CA ASP A 74 -27.13 11.11 6.45
C ASP A 74 -28.27 10.07 6.29
N ASN A 75 -28.55 9.34 7.37
CA ASN A 75 -29.59 8.29 7.44
C ASN A 75 -29.37 7.09 6.51
N HIS A 76 -28.20 6.94 5.91
CA HIS A 76 -27.79 5.73 5.20
C HIS A 76 -26.81 4.96 6.07
N THR A 77 -27.13 3.70 6.38
CA THR A 77 -26.21 2.76 7.04
C THR A 77 -25.48 1.97 5.96
N GLY A 78 -24.14 1.95 6.02
CA GLY A 78 -23.33 1.32 4.98
C GLY A 78 -21.85 1.35 5.31
N TYR A 79 -21.03 1.35 4.26
CA TYR A 79 -19.58 1.30 4.36
C TYR A 79 -18.94 2.31 3.42
N TRP A 80 -17.68 2.66 3.70
CA TRP A 80 -16.84 3.33 2.73
C TRP A 80 -16.32 2.32 1.71
N VAL A 81 -16.25 2.75 0.47
CA VAL A 81 -15.88 1.93 -0.67
C VAL A 81 -14.63 2.52 -1.29
N ARG A 82 -13.60 1.68 -1.46
CA ARG A 82 -12.34 2.06 -2.12
C ARG A 82 -12.57 2.07 -3.62
N VAL A 83 -12.28 3.20 -4.25
CA VAL A 83 -12.60 3.48 -5.65
C VAL A 83 -11.43 4.05 -6.42
N ASN A 84 -11.45 3.81 -7.73
CA ASN A 84 -10.71 4.61 -8.70
C ASN A 84 -11.63 4.99 -9.85
N LYS A 85 -11.34 6.15 -10.44
CA LYS A 85 -11.93 6.55 -11.72
C LYS A 85 -11.45 5.63 -12.84
N ILE A 86 -12.36 5.24 -13.74
CA ILE A 86 -12.02 4.52 -14.97
C ILE A 86 -11.98 5.54 -16.10
N ASP A 87 -10.77 5.96 -16.48
CA ASP A 87 -10.53 6.82 -17.64
C ASP A 87 -10.10 6.02 -18.89
N GLU A 88 -9.89 4.71 -18.76
CA GLU A 88 -9.33 3.84 -19.81
C GLU A 88 -10.29 2.71 -20.25
N ASP A 89 -9.98 2.11 -21.40
CA ASP A 89 -10.59 0.87 -21.88
C ASP A 89 -10.49 -0.23 -20.80
N LYS A 90 -11.59 -0.98 -20.56
CA LYS A 90 -11.66 -2.07 -19.57
C LYS A 90 -10.51 -3.09 -19.71
N SER A 91 -10.00 -3.29 -20.92
CA SER A 91 -8.87 -4.19 -21.20
C SER A 91 -7.53 -3.73 -20.61
N LYS A 92 -7.46 -2.51 -20.06
CA LYS A 92 -6.26 -1.89 -19.47
C LYS A 92 -6.43 -1.58 -17.97
N ILE A 93 -7.38 -2.23 -17.30
CA ILE A 93 -7.55 -2.06 -15.85
C ILE A 93 -6.42 -2.83 -15.14
N TYR A 94 -5.42 -2.08 -14.69
CA TYR A 94 -4.31 -2.51 -13.82
C TYR A 94 -4.59 -2.07 -12.37
N PRO A 95 -4.09 -2.73 -11.31
CA PRO A 95 -4.09 -2.14 -9.97
C PRO A 95 -3.39 -0.78 -10.06
N LEU A 96 -4.06 0.26 -9.58
CA LEU A 96 -3.49 1.61 -9.59
C LEU A 96 -3.23 2.01 -8.16
N TYR A 97 -2.02 2.50 -7.96
CA TYR A 97 -1.55 3.02 -6.69
C TYR A 97 -1.82 4.53 -6.61
N ASP A 98 -1.88 5.21 -7.76
CA ASP A 98 -2.23 6.62 -7.88
C ASP A 98 -3.74 6.83 -8.13
N GLY A 99 -4.31 7.86 -7.51
CA GLY A 99 -5.72 8.26 -7.71
C GLY A 99 -6.75 7.35 -7.05
N THR A 100 -6.33 6.50 -6.11
CA THR A 100 -7.23 5.71 -5.27
C THR A 100 -7.78 6.57 -4.14
N GLY A 101 -9.07 6.44 -3.86
CA GLY A 101 -9.67 7.05 -2.70
C GLY A 101 -10.94 6.34 -2.24
N TRP A 102 -11.66 6.97 -1.32
CA TRP A 102 -12.80 6.40 -0.64
C TRP A 102 -14.05 7.23 -0.88
N LEU A 103 -15.15 6.53 -1.11
CA LEU A 103 -16.49 7.09 -1.28
C LEU A 103 -17.48 6.37 -0.39
N TRP A 104 -18.45 7.10 0.14
CA TRP A 104 -19.52 6.50 0.92
C TRP A 104 -20.48 5.70 0.02
N SER A 105 -20.81 4.45 0.39
CA SER A 105 -21.48 3.48 -0.50
C SER A 105 -22.79 3.99 -1.10
N LYS A 106 -23.53 4.85 -0.40
CA LYS A 106 -24.81 5.41 -0.88
C LYS A 106 -24.72 6.14 -2.22
N PHE A 107 -23.51 6.61 -2.59
CA PHE A 107 -23.28 7.40 -3.78
C PHE A 107 -22.96 6.57 -5.04
N ILE A 108 -22.91 5.25 -4.89
CA ILE A 108 -22.47 4.31 -5.92
C ILE A 108 -23.64 3.40 -6.30
N ASN A 109 -23.87 3.21 -7.60
CA ASN A 109 -24.92 2.30 -8.07
C ASN A 109 -24.57 0.83 -7.76
N GLU A 110 -25.61 0.04 -7.45
CA GLU A 110 -25.55 -1.41 -7.25
C GLU A 110 -24.65 -1.93 -6.11
N ILE A 111 -24.04 -1.04 -5.31
CA ILE A 111 -23.07 -1.39 -4.24
C ILE A 111 -23.45 -0.83 -2.85
N SER A 112 -24.58 -0.13 -2.72
CA SER A 112 -24.97 0.54 -1.47
C SER A 112 -24.95 -0.35 -0.21
N ASP A 113 -25.25 -1.64 -0.39
CA ASP A 113 -25.46 -2.64 0.67
C ASP A 113 -24.30 -3.66 0.75
N ILE A 114 -23.15 -3.37 0.13
CA ILE A 114 -21.97 -4.24 0.19
C ILE A 114 -21.54 -4.45 1.65
N LYS A 115 -21.25 -5.70 2.01
CA LYS A 115 -20.71 -6.05 3.34
C LYS A 115 -19.25 -6.47 3.24
N PRO A 116 -18.39 -6.06 4.17
CA PRO A 116 -17.02 -6.51 4.18
C PRO A 116 -16.94 -8.02 4.42
N SER A 117 -15.96 -8.66 3.80
CA SER A 117 -15.58 -10.02 4.15
C SER A 117 -15.00 -10.08 5.58
N GLN A 118 -15.13 -11.23 6.22
CA GLN A 118 -14.48 -11.54 7.49
C GLN A 118 -13.25 -12.40 7.25
N ILE A 119 -12.13 -12.03 7.85
CA ILE A 119 -10.86 -12.76 7.78
C ILE A 119 -10.65 -13.49 9.10
N THR A 120 -10.31 -14.78 9.02
CA THR A 120 -9.95 -15.59 10.20
C THR A 120 -8.73 -16.44 9.91
N PHE A 121 -7.91 -16.66 10.94
CA PHE A 121 -6.75 -17.53 10.83
C PHE A 121 -7.16 -18.98 10.56
N LYS A 122 -6.46 -19.65 9.64
CA LYS A 122 -6.59 -21.10 9.44
C LYS A 122 -5.33 -21.83 9.91
N GLU A 123 -4.18 -21.48 9.35
CA GLU A 123 -2.93 -22.19 9.58
C GLU A 123 -1.72 -21.29 9.32
N TYR A 124 -0.62 -21.54 10.03
CA TYR A 124 0.69 -20.96 9.73
C TYR A 124 1.66 -22.06 9.27
N ILE A 125 2.18 -21.90 8.05
CA ILE A 125 3.20 -22.77 7.48
C ILE A 125 4.55 -22.12 7.70
N GLN A 126 5.36 -22.75 8.54
CA GLN A 126 6.69 -22.27 8.93
C GLN A 126 7.63 -22.13 7.71
N PRO A 127 8.55 -21.14 7.72
CA PRO A 127 9.57 -21.01 6.69
C PRO A 127 10.47 -22.25 6.65
N THR A 128 10.98 -22.54 5.46
CA THR A 128 12.04 -23.52 5.24
C THR A 128 13.27 -22.81 4.69
N SER A 129 14.41 -23.51 4.56
CA SER A 129 15.61 -22.94 3.93
C SER A 129 15.42 -22.47 2.48
N ARG A 130 14.30 -22.79 1.84
CA ARG A 130 13.99 -22.45 0.44
C ARG A 130 12.74 -21.60 0.25
N ARG A 131 11.92 -21.39 1.29
CA ARG A 131 10.63 -20.70 1.18
C ARG A 131 10.34 -19.89 2.44
N ASN A 132 9.82 -18.69 2.24
CA ASN A 132 9.28 -17.86 3.31
C ASN A 132 8.09 -18.57 3.98
N GLY A 133 7.84 -18.21 5.24
CA GLY A 133 6.63 -18.64 5.94
C GLY A 133 5.40 -18.04 5.30
N LYS A 134 4.25 -18.70 5.43
CA LYS A 134 2.97 -18.20 4.92
C LYS A 134 1.83 -18.46 5.88
N LEU A 135 0.88 -17.54 5.94
CA LEU A 135 -0.40 -17.73 6.61
C LEU A 135 -1.43 -18.18 5.58
N ILE A 136 -2.19 -19.20 5.94
CA ILE A 136 -3.42 -19.56 5.27
C ILE A 136 -4.55 -18.93 6.06
N LEU A 137 -5.38 -18.13 5.38
CA LEU A 137 -6.51 -17.42 5.96
C LEU A 137 -7.81 -17.93 5.36
N ASN A 138 -8.86 -17.96 6.17
CA ASN A 138 -10.23 -18.15 5.69
C ASN A 138 -10.88 -16.78 5.53
N ILE A 139 -11.36 -16.47 4.33
CA ILE A 139 -12.18 -15.32 4.05
C ILE A 139 -13.63 -15.77 3.88
N ASN A 140 -14.54 -15.20 4.66
CA ASN A 140 -15.98 -15.46 4.61
C ASN A 140 -16.72 -14.20 4.19
N HIS A 141 -17.50 -14.27 3.12
CA HIS A 141 -18.42 -13.21 2.74
C HIS A 141 -19.82 -13.81 2.56
N ASN A 142 -20.77 -13.42 3.42
CA ASN A 142 -22.16 -13.89 3.38
C ASN A 142 -22.34 -15.43 3.36
N GLY A 143 -21.40 -16.18 3.95
CA GLY A 143 -21.42 -17.64 4.00
C GLY A 143 -20.52 -18.30 2.95
N ASP A 144 -20.11 -17.57 1.92
CA ASP A 144 -19.15 -18.04 0.92
C ASP A 144 -17.74 -17.96 1.47
N LYS A 145 -17.10 -19.13 1.61
CA LYS A 145 -15.77 -19.26 2.18
C LYS A 145 -14.73 -19.50 1.10
N ARG A 146 -13.60 -18.80 1.19
CA ARG A 146 -12.40 -19.08 0.41
C ARG A 146 -11.17 -19.08 1.29
N GLU A 147 -10.15 -19.79 0.83
CA GLU A 147 -8.85 -19.83 1.46
C GLU A 147 -7.87 -18.98 0.66
N VAL A 148 -7.08 -18.17 1.34
CA VAL A 148 -6.08 -17.32 0.71
C VAL A 148 -4.73 -17.49 1.41
N GLU A 149 -3.66 -17.24 0.67
CA GLU A 149 -2.30 -17.28 1.19
C GLU A 149 -1.75 -15.86 1.30
N VAL A 150 -1.21 -15.51 2.46
CA VAL A 150 -0.47 -14.25 2.67
C VAL A 150 0.90 -14.54 3.26
N TYR A 151 1.84 -13.62 3.04
CA TYR A 151 3.23 -13.77 3.45
C TYR A 151 3.52 -12.81 4.61
N PRO A 152 3.42 -13.28 5.87
CA PRO A 152 3.69 -12.44 7.02
C PRO A 152 5.18 -12.15 7.17
N HIS A 153 5.50 -10.98 7.69
CA HIS A 153 6.81 -10.60 8.18
C HIS A 153 6.79 -10.41 9.69
N LYS A 154 7.94 -10.58 10.34
CA LYS A 154 8.14 -10.27 11.74
C LYS A 154 9.55 -9.76 11.97
N GLU A 155 9.65 -8.59 12.60
CA GLU A 155 10.92 -8.10 13.13
C GLU A 155 11.31 -8.86 14.42
N PRO A 156 12.62 -9.09 14.68
CA PRO A 156 13.07 -9.84 15.85
C PRO A 156 12.57 -9.31 17.20
N SER A 157 12.36 -7.99 17.31
CA SER A 157 11.88 -7.34 18.54
C SER A 157 10.37 -7.50 18.78
N GLN A 158 9.60 -7.90 17.77
CA GLN A 158 8.15 -7.94 17.85
C GLN A 158 7.65 -9.30 18.35
N ASN A 159 6.44 -9.33 18.91
CA ASN A 159 5.74 -10.57 19.28
C ASN A 159 4.60 -10.93 18.32
N TYR A 160 4.39 -10.11 17.30
CA TYR A 160 3.38 -10.27 16.26
C TYR A 160 4.03 -10.33 14.88
N TYR A 161 3.22 -10.63 13.87
CA TYR A 161 3.60 -10.57 12.46
C TYR A 161 2.73 -9.56 11.73
N THR A 162 3.26 -8.93 10.70
CA THR A 162 2.54 -8.01 9.82
C THR A 162 2.37 -8.62 8.44
N PHE A 163 1.23 -8.37 7.80
CA PHE A 163 1.03 -8.72 6.39
C PHE A 163 0.10 -7.69 5.73
N VAL A 164 0.06 -7.75 4.41
CA VAL A 164 -0.79 -6.88 3.59
C VAL A 164 -1.83 -7.73 2.88
N TRP A 165 -3.04 -7.19 2.72
CA TRP A 165 -4.10 -7.78 1.93
C TRP A 165 -4.71 -6.68 1.05
N ALA A 166 -4.61 -6.82 -0.27
CA ALA A 166 -5.02 -5.78 -1.22
C ALA A 166 -5.33 -6.35 -2.61
N ASP A 167 -5.86 -5.50 -3.50
CA ASP A 167 -6.33 -5.84 -4.84
C ASP A 167 -5.23 -6.21 -5.84
N ASP A 168 -3.97 -6.05 -5.47
CA ASP A 168 -2.82 -6.61 -6.18
C ASP A 168 -2.64 -8.11 -5.92
N MET A 169 -3.39 -8.73 -5.00
CA MET A 169 -3.37 -10.17 -4.79
C MET A 169 -4.42 -10.89 -5.65
N PRO A 170 -4.07 -11.98 -6.36
CA PRO A 170 -5.01 -12.71 -7.22
C PRO A 170 -6.27 -13.22 -6.52
N GLU A 171 -6.26 -13.49 -5.22
CA GLU A 171 -7.41 -14.01 -4.49
C GLU A 171 -8.28 -12.92 -3.84
N PHE A 172 -7.87 -11.65 -3.97
CA PHE A 172 -8.59 -10.50 -3.43
C PHE A 172 -9.90 -10.27 -4.17
N MET A 173 -10.92 -9.84 -3.43
CA MET A 173 -12.24 -9.49 -3.96
C MET A 173 -12.60 -8.06 -3.54
N TYR A 174 -13.37 -7.36 -4.37
CA TYR A 174 -13.78 -5.97 -4.15
C TYR A 174 -14.55 -5.71 -2.83
N TYR A 175 -15.11 -6.76 -2.22
CA TYR A 175 -15.77 -6.72 -0.92
C TYR A 175 -14.82 -7.07 0.25
N ASP A 176 -13.52 -7.19 0.01
CA ASP A 176 -12.53 -7.37 1.04
C ASP A 176 -12.10 -6.04 1.64
N ILE A 177 -11.57 -6.10 2.86
CA ILE A 177 -11.00 -4.95 3.54
C ILE A 177 -9.53 -4.84 3.10
N PRO A 178 -9.12 -3.81 2.33
CA PRO A 178 -7.73 -3.64 1.94
C PRO A 178 -6.92 -3.04 3.10
N GLY A 179 -5.64 -3.38 3.17
CA GLY A 179 -4.70 -2.69 4.06
C GLY A 179 -3.64 -3.58 4.70
N THR A 180 -3.05 -3.06 5.76
CA THR A 180 -2.06 -3.75 6.60
C THR A 180 -2.75 -4.35 7.83
N TYR A 181 -2.35 -5.58 8.13
CA TYR A 181 -2.85 -6.40 9.21
C TYR A 181 -1.74 -6.84 10.15
N ILE A 182 -2.10 -7.07 11.40
CA ILE A 182 -1.29 -7.76 12.39
C ILE A 182 -1.90 -9.14 12.66
N TRP A 183 -1.06 -10.17 12.71
CA TRP A 183 -1.39 -11.49 13.23
C TRP A 183 -0.64 -11.73 14.54
N TYR A 184 -1.38 -12.12 15.58
CA TYR A 184 -0.85 -12.51 16.89
C TYR A 184 -0.79 -14.04 17.01
N PRO A 185 0.41 -14.65 17.05
CA PRO A 185 0.54 -16.11 17.06
C PRO A 185 0.10 -16.79 18.37
N ASN A 186 -0.02 -16.04 19.46
CA ASN A 186 -0.38 -16.57 20.77
C ASN A 186 -1.87 -16.96 20.86
N ASP A 187 -2.76 -16.22 20.18
CA ASP A 187 -4.20 -16.43 20.20
C ASP A 187 -4.81 -16.55 18.78
N ASN A 188 -3.98 -16.40 17.74
CA ASN A 188 -4.35 -16.38 16.34
C ASN A 188 -5.28 -15.22 15.95
N THR A 189 -5.31 -14.16 16.74
CA THR A 189 -6.06 -12.95 16.40
C THR A 189 -5.46 -12.28 15.17
N ILE A 190 -6.33 -11.82 14.27
CA ILE A 190 -5.97 -10.98 13.12
C ILE A 190 -6.64 -9.62 13.34
N GLU A 191 -5.82 -8.57 13.34
CA GLU A 191 -6.23 -7.19 13.55
C GLU A 191 -5.96 -6.38 12.27
N HIS A 192 -6.96 -5.68 11.75
CA HIS A 192 -6.74 -4.66 10.72
C HIS A 192 -6.19 -3.41 11.39
N VAL A 193 -5.08 -2.88 10.89
CA VAL A 193 -4.41 -1.72 11.49
C VAL A 193 -4.68 -0.45 10.70
N THR A 194 -4.59 -0.54 9.38
CA THR A 194 -4.73 0.62 8.51
C THR A 194 -5.09 0.21 7.10
N TYR A 195 -5.78 1.08 6.37
CA TYR A 195 -6.12 0.91 4.97
C TYR A 195 -4.94 1.20 4.03
N TYR A 196 -3.85 1.73 4.57
CA TYR A 196 -2.56 1.81 3.89
C TYR A 196 -1.90 0.44 3.87
N GLY A 197 -1.02 0.18 2.91
CA GLY A 197 -0.30 -1.08 2.94
C GLY A 197 0.28 -1.58 1.63
N ASN A 198 -0.08 -1.06 0.46
CA ASN A 198 0.71 -1.41 -0.73
C ASN A 198 0.69 -0.39 -1.86
N GLU A 199 1.90 -0.05 -2.34
CA GLU A 199 2.13 0.54 -3.66
C GLU A 199 2.77 -0.45 -4.66
N MET A 200 3.25 -1.66 -4.26
CA MET A 200 3.71 -2.75 -5.16
C MET A 200 3.91 -4.08 -4.39
N GLU A 201 3.62 -5.24 -5.03
CA GLU A 201 3.74 -6.67 -4.63
C GLU A 201 4.97 -7.17 -3.81
N SER A 202 5.79 -6.32 -3.21
CA SER A 202 6.99 -6.74 -2.47
C SER A 202 7.30 -5.87 -1.25
N ALA A 203 6.38 -5.00 -0.83
CA ALA A 203 6.63 -4.12 0.30
C ALA A 203 6.46 -4.85 1.64
N TRP A 204 7.55 -5.00 2.38
CA TRP A 204 7.52 -5.49 3.74
C TRP A 204 7.00 -4.34 4.60
N CYS A 205 5.80 -4.51 5.15
CA CYS A 205 5.19 -3.54 6.04
C CYS A 205 5.56 -3.89 7.48
N ILE A 206 5.97 -2.91 8.27
CA ILE A 206 6.26 -3.03 9.69
C ILE A 206 5.46 -1.95 10.41
N ILE A 207 4.83 -2.32 11.51
CA ILE A 207 4.14 -1.39 12.40
C ILE A 207 5.11 -1.06 13.53
N SER A 208 5.20 0.21 13.93
CA SER A 208 6.00 0.62 15.10
C SER A 208 5.45 -0.01 16.39
N ASP A 209 6.28 -0.10 17.42
CA ASP A 209 5.87 -0.73 18.70
C ASP A 209 4.71 0.03 19.38
N ASP A 210 4.64 1.35 19.22
CA ASP A 210 3.54 2.22 19.66
C ASP A 210 2.32 2.22 18.71
N ARG A 211 2.42 1.55 17.55
CA ARG A 211 1.40 1.43 16.50
C ARG A 211 0.97 2.73 15.85
N GLU A 212 1.73 3.80 16.03
CA GLU A 212 1.43 5.09 15.41
C GLU A 212 1.95 5.18 13.97
N TYR A 213 2.93 4.35 13.60
CA TYR A 213 3.65 4.47 12.34
C TYR A 213 3.67 3.18 11.52
N LEU A 214 3.47 3.34 10.21
CA LEU A 214 3.64 2.30 9.20
C LEU A 214 4.96 2.54 8.46
N ILE A 215 5.89 1.59 8.57
CA ILE A 215 7.15 1.56 7.84
C ILE A 215 6.99 0.59 6.68
N GLN A 216 7.25 1.06 5.46
CA GLN A 216 7.19 0.24 4.24
C GLN A 216 8.55 0.20 3.58
N ASP A 217 9.08 -0.99 3.40
CA ASP A 217 10.28 -1.27 2.60
C ASP A 217 9.91 -1.43 1.12
N HIS A 218 10.63 -0.76 0.22
CA HIS A 218 10.40 -0.78 -1.21
C HIS A 218 11.62 -1.32 -1.97
N GLY A 219 11.40 -2.31 -2.83
CA GLY A 219 12.36 -2.80 -3.82
C GLY A 219 12.87 -4.22 -3.57
N THR A 220 13.84 -4.63 -4.39
CA THR A 220 14.49 -5.94 -4.31
C THR A 220 15.99 -5.78 -4.07
N SER A 221 16.56 -6.65 -3.23
CA SER A 221 18.00 -6.69 -2.89
C SER A 221 18.78 -7.35 -4.03
N PRO A 222 20.06 -6.98 -4.31
CA PRO A 222 21.00 -6.20 -3.50
C PRO A 222 21.02 -4.68 -3.76
N GLY A 223 21.35 -3.89 -2.72
CA GLY A 223 21.68 -2.47 -2.84
C GLY A 223 20.92 -1.55 -1.89
N SER A 224 20.78 -0.29 -2.31
CA SER A 224 19.95 0.72 -1.64
C SER A 224 18.47 0.40 -1.88
N ARG A 225 17.70 0.25 -0.79
CA ARG A 225 16.26 -0.01 -0.82
C ARG A 225 15.50 1.23 -0.42
N GLY A 226 14.33 1.44 -0.98
CA GLY A 226 13.45 2.54 -0.59
C GLY A 226 12.82 2.25 0.77
N VAL A 227 12.59 3.29 1.57
CA VAL A 227 11.77 3.18 2.77
C VAL A 227 10.87 4.38 2.89
N THR A 228 9.62 4.13 3.29
CA THR A 228 8.68 5.19 3.62
C THR A 228 8.11 4.97 5.01
N ILE A 229 7.94 6.05 5.76
CA ILE A 229 7.32 6.05 7.08
C ILE A 229 6.09 6.93 6.99
N LYS A 230 4.94 6.39 7.36
CA LYS A 230 3.66 7.09 7.41
C LYS A 230 3.13 7.12 8.83
N ASP A 231 2.51 8.22 9.18
CA ASP A 231 1.61 8.31 10.31
C ASP A 231 0.33 7.52 9.98
N ILE A 232 -0.08 6.59 10.85
CA ILE A 232 -1.23 5.71 10.59
C ILE A 232 -2.55 6.45 10.70
N GLU A 233 -2.68 7.39 11.64
CA GLU A 233 -3.92 8.12 11.88
C GLU A 233 -4.24 9.07 10.73
N THR A 234 -3.23 9.78 10.25
CA THR A 234 -3.37 10.84 9.23
C THR A 234 -3.03 10.38 7.82
N GLY A 235 -2.32 9.26 7.69
CA GLY A 235 -1.80 8.76 6.41
C GLY A 235 -0.68 9.60 5.80
N GLU A 236 -0.19 10.63 6.52
CA GLU A 236 0.84 11.52 6.00
C GLU A 236 2.22 10.86 6.01
N TYR A 237 3.02 11.15 4.98
CA TYR A 237 4.40 10.69 4.94
C TYR A 237 5.25 11.53 5.89
N ILE A 238 5.85 10.87 6.86
CA ILE A 238 6.82 11.46 7.79
C ILE A 238 8.20 11.44 7.17
N PHE A 239 8.54 10.35 6.48
CA PHE A 239 9.84 10.16 5.87
C PHE A 239 9.73 9.37 4.57
N ARG A 240 10.54 9.74 3.59
CA ARG A 240 10.79 8.98 2.37
C ARG A 240 12.28 9.04 2.10
N GLY A 241 12.91 7.87 2.01
CA GLY A 241 14.34 7.81 1.81
C GLY A 241 14.80 6.42 1.41
N SER A 242 16.02 6.10 1.80
CA SER A 242 16.60 4.80 1.51
C SER A 242 17.38 4.28 2.70
N TYR A 243 17.58 2.97 2.73
CA TYR A 243 18.51 2.29 3.62
C TYR A 243 19.34 1.29 2.81
N PHE A 244 20.42 0.77 3.39
CA PHE A 244 21.34 -0.09 2.67
C PHE A 244 21.31 -1.53 3.19
N ARG A 245 21.00 -2.50 2.31
CA ARG A 245 20.90 -3.95 2.58
C ARG A 245 19.84 -4.36 3.59
N ASN A 246 20.01 -4.04 4.87
CA ASN A 246 19.16 -4.49 5.97
C ASN A 246 18.45 -3.31 6.62
N LEU A 247 17.16 -3.47 6.86
CA LEU A 247 16.36 -2.46 7.55
C LEU A 247 16.67 -2.57 9.05
N ASN A 248 17.54 -1.69 9.56
CA ASN A 248 17.87 -1.64 10.98
C ASN A 248 16.88 -0.70 11.69
N LEU A 249 15.74 -1.25 12.10
CA LEU A 249 14.71 -0.55 12.87
C LEU A 249 14.85 -0.88 14.36
N SER A 250 14.84 0.15 15.23
CA SER A 250 14.83 -0.03 16.68
C SER A 250 14.03 1.09 17.34
N GLY A 251 12.89 0.73 17.95
CA GLY A 251 11.93 1.71 18.46
C GLY A 251 11.56 2.71 17.36
N ASN A 252 11.81 3.99 17.62
CA ASN A 252 11.49 5.08 16.70
C ASN A 252 12.67 5.56 15.84
N GLU A 253 13.68 4.70 15.70
CA GLU A 253 14.91 4.99 14.98
C GLU A 253 15.15 3.97 13.87
N ILE A 254 15.64 4.47 12.74
CA ILE A 254 15.92 3.68 11.55
C ILE A 254 17.27 4.09 10.96
N GLU A 255 18.07 3.11 10.51
CA GLU A 255 19.25 3.40 9.70
C GLU A 255 18.82 3.80 8.27
N ILE A 256 19.17 5.00 7.85
CA ILE A 256 18.96 5.51 6.50
C ILE A 256 20.29 5.76 5.82
N CYS A 257 20.28 5.84 4.51
CA CYS A 257 21.46 6.12 3.73
C CYS A 257 21.20 7.07 2.56
N TYR A 258 22.28 7.71 2.15
CA TYR A 258 22.36 8.51 0.94
C TYR A 258 23.46 7.92 0.06
N VAL A 259 23.08 7.49 -1.14
CA VAL A 259 24.03 7.09 -2.17
C VAL A 259 24.55 8.35 -2.85
N VAL A 260 25.79 8.74 -2.57
CA VAL A 260 26.38 9.98 -3.09
C VAL A 260 26.98 9.71 -4.47
N SER A 261 26.10 9.65 -5.46
CA SER A 261 26.44 9.52 -6.88
C SER A 261 26.30 10.86 -7.61
N ASN A 262 27.01 11.04 -8.72
CA ASN A 262 26.88 12.23 -9.57
C ASN A 262 25.44 12.52 -9.97
N TRP A 263 24.64 11.47 -10.19
CA TRP A 263 23.23 11.61 -10.53
C TRP A 263 22.42 12.19 -9.36
N ASN A 264 22.61 11.69 -8.14
CA ASN A 264 21.90 12.19 -6.95
C ASN A 264 22.31 13.63 -6.60
N ILE A 265 23.60 13.96 -6.73
CA ILE A 265 24.12 15.32 -6.54
C ILE A 265 23.47 16.28 -7.55
N ASN A 266 23.49 15.94 -8.84
CA ASN A 266 22.90 16.78 -9.90
C ASN A 266 21.38 16.94 -9.78
N LYS A 267 20.71 16.04 -9.05
CA LYS A 267 19.27 16.11 -8.76
C LYS A 267 18.94 16.84 -7.46
N GLY A 268 19.94 17.37 -6.74
CA GLY A 268 19.73 18.06 -5.46
C GLY A 268 19.19 17.12 -4.37
N ARG A 269 19.50 15.82 -4.44
CA ARG A 269 19.03 14.80 -3.48
C ARG A 269 19.98 14.60 -2.30
N ILE A 270 21.14 15.25 -2.32
CA ILE A 270 22.16 15.20 -1.28
C ILE A 270 22.28 16.59 -0.69
N ASP A 271 22.10 16.72 0.63
CA ASP A 271 22.25 17.99 1.33
C ASP A 271 23.71 18.28 1.69
N GLN A 272 23.97 19.52 2.14
CA GLN A 272 25.33 20.00 2.40
C GLN A 272 26.03 19.22 3.52
N GLU A 273 25.31 18.79 4.55
CA GLU A 273 25.91 18.02 5.65
C GLU A 273 26.38 16.65 5.15
N THR A 274 25.55 15.97 4.36
CA THR A 274 25.93 14.71 3.72
C THR A 274 27.09 14.87 2.74
N MET A 275 27.13 15.98 1.99
CA MET A 275 28.25 16.30 1.12
C MET A 275 29.56 16.48 1.90
N ASN A 276 29.53 17.13 3.06
CA ASN A 276 30.74 17.32 3.88
C ASN A 276 31.33 15.97 4.34
N TYR A 277 30.49 15.05 4.83
CA TYR A 277 30.95 13.70 5.23
C TYR A 277 31.45 12.85 4.06
N TYR A 278 30.88 13.07 2.87
CA TYR A 278 31.35 12.43 1.64
C TYR A 278 32.74 12.95 1.25
N GLU A 279 32.93 14.27 1.20
CA GLU A 279 34.18 14.92 0.82
C GLU A 279 35.32 14.58 1.78
N GLU A 280 35.04 14.57 3.09
CA GLU A 280 35.99 14.13 4.10
C GLU A 280 36.43 12.68 3.83
N TYR A 281 35.47 11.78 3.61
CA TYR A 281 35.75 10.36 3.39
C TYR A 281 36.62 10.11 2.14
N ILE A 282 36.27 10.70 0.99
CA ILE A 282 37.04 10.49 -0.25
C ILE A 282 38.44 11.13 -0.20
N SER A 283 38.65 12.15 0.65
CA SER A 283 39.98 12.74 0.84
C SER A 283 40.93 11.84 1.64
N GLN A 284 40.37 10.93 2.44
CA GLN A 284 41.10 10.05 3.34
C GLN A 284 41.18 8.60 2.84
N ASN A 285 40.38 8.23 1.84
CA ASN A 285 40.21 6.85 1.41
C ASN A 285 40.34 6.72 -0.11
N GLU A 286 41.08 5.72 -0.56
CA GLU A 286 41.19 5.39 -1.99
C GLU A 286 39.98 4.55 -2.43
N LYS A 287 39.46 4.86 -3.64
CA LYS A 287 38.38 4.09 -4.24
C LYS A 287 38.85 2.64 -4.51
N PRO A 288 38.07 1.62 -4.11
CA PRO A 288 38.39 0.23 -4.43
C PRO A 288 38.60 0.03 -5.94
N ASN A 289 39.68 -0.68 -6.29
CA ASN A 289 40.03 -0.99 -7.67
C ASN A 289 39.61 -2.41 -8.04
N ASP A 290 38.31 -2.71 -7.92
CA ASP A 290 37.70 -3.94 -8.42
C ASP A 290 36.73 -3.58 -9.54
N SER A 291 37.08 -3.97 -10.77
CA SER A 291 36.28 -3.70 -11.97
C SER A 291 34.97 -4.49 -12.03
N SER A 292 34.78 -5.45 -11.12
CA SER A 292 33.58 -6.30 -11.07
C SER A 292 32.37 -5.56 -10.49
N PHE A 293 32.58 -4.38 -9.88
CA PHE A 293 31.54 -3.61 -9.21
C PHE A 293 31.66 -2.11 -9.49
N ILE A 294 30.52 -1.43 -9.49
CA ILE A 294 30.49 0.03 -9.39
C ILE A 294 30.50 0.38 -7.91
N TYR A 295 31.48 1.15 -7.47
CA TYR A 295 31.54 1.66 -6.10
C TYR A 295 31.05 3.11 -6.04
N ASP A 296 30.02 3.33 -5.24
CA ASP A 296 29.57 4.65 -4.80
C ASP A 296 29.77 4.78 -3.29
N VAL A 297 29.96 6.02 -2.81
CA VAL A 297 30.01 6.28 -1.37
C VAL A 297 28.60 6.32 -0.84
N VAL A 298 28.35 5.51 0.20
CA VAL A 298 27.10 5.52 0.94
C VAL A 298 27.36 6.17 2.29
N VAL A 299 26.65 7.26 2.55
CA VAL A 299 26.66 7.95 3.84
C VAL A 299 25.45 7.47 4.64
N LYS A 300 25.69 6.91 5.82
CA LYS A 300 24.69 6.28 6.67
C LYS A 300 24.43 7.15 7.90
N TYR A 301 23.15 7.23 8.26
CA TYR A 301 22.68 7.94 9.43
C TYR A 301 21.73 7.05 10.23
N LYS A 302 21.69 7.26 11.55
CA LYS A 302 20.57 6.86 12.38
C LYS A 302 19.57 8.00 12.39
N TYR A 303 18.35 7.76 11.94
CA TYR A 303 17.30 8.77 11.85
C TYR A 303 16.20 8.46 12.86
N ASN A 304 15.83 9.43 13.67
CA ASN A 304 14.66 9.34 14.55
C ASN A 304 13.47 9.98 13.84
N PHE A 305 12.45 9.20 13.50
CA PHE A 305 11.33 9.71 12.71
C PHE A 305 10.31 10.52 13.51
N ILE A 306 10.43 10.56 14.84
CA ILE A 306 9.65 11.47 15.69
C ILE A 306 10.32 12.84 15.78
N THR A 307 11.60 12.90 16.19
CA THR A 307 12.33 14.17 16.37
C THR A 307 12.82 14.76 15.05
N LYS A 308 12.84 13.94 13.99
CA LYS A 308 13.42 14.25 12.66
C LYS A 308 14.92 14.54 12.70
N GLU A 309 15.59 14.14 13.78
CA GLU A 309 17.03 14.28 13.93
C GLU A 309 17.76 13.10 13.29
N ARG A 310 18.97 13.38 12.79
CA ARG A 310 19.88 12.37 12.26
C ARG A 310 21.22 12.41 12.97
N ILE A 311 21.79 11.23 13.18
CA ILE A 311 23.13 11.06 13.74
C ILE A 311 23.97 10.34 12.70
N PHE A 312 25.07 10.95 12.28
CA PHE A 312 26.01 10.32 11.36
C PHE A 312 26.56 9.02 11.94
N LEU A 313 26.57 7.97 11.13
CA LEU A 313 27.12 6.67 11.50
C LEU A 313 28.43 6.38 10.78
N SER A 314 28.43 6.49 9.44
CA SER A 314 29.60 6.19 8.63
C SER A 314 29.46 6.66 7.19
N SER A 315 30.61 6.79 6.51
CA SER A 315 30.72 6.89 5.05
C SER A 315 31.53 5.68 4.59
N ASN A 316 31.06 4.94 3.59
CA ASN A 316 31.80 3.79 3.05
C ASN A 316 31.64 3.67 1.54
N TYR A 317 32.67 3.20 0.84
CA TYR A 317 32.49 2.67 -0.50
C TYR A 317 31.68 1.37 -0.42
N GLU A 318 30.52 1.34 -1.08
CA GLU A 318 29.69 0.14 -1.18
C GLU A 318 29.66 -0.35 -2.62
N PRO A 319 29.79 -1.67 -2.85
CA PRO A 319 29.69 -2.25 -4.19
C PRO A 319 28.22 -2.32 -4.63
N PHE A 320 27.98 -1.90 -5.86
CA PHE A 320 26.74 -2.07 -6.61
C PHE A 320 27.03 -2.99 -7.80
N GLN A 321 26.16 -3.97 -8.03
CA GLN A 321 26.25 -4.93 -9.14
C GLN A 321 25.54 -4.40 -10.39
#